data_AF-A0A6L8BD13-F1
#
_entry.id   AF-A0A6L8BD13-F1
#
_cell.length_a   1.000
_cell.length_b   1.000
_cell.length_c   1.000
_cell.angle_alpha   90.00
_cell.angle_beta   90.00
_cell.angle_gamma   90.00
#
_symmetry.space_group_name_H-M   'P 1'
#
loop_
_entity.id
_entity.type
_entity.pdbx_description
1 polymer ?
#
loop_
_entity_poly.entity_id
_entity_poly.type
_entity_poly.pdbx_seq_one_letter_code
_entity_poly.pdbx_strand_id
1 'polypeptide(L)'
;MEIVGTDEAVALTQDRLAEEGGTMGDLLGHFRNKVAPVLVGDPEWEQVLECARRHPITMAALPFGFELPLHEAEPVADFGASLTSQGRPAEFFHERARTDRTDETAQAIVRLFGQMDGEDPSLREIVGRKVMFEYDIGSARGSESLMPGMFLRPGERPILGACGQVDDVRRVVDALVSCVGWRRNDAERANAELAYLAQPEDTRLDSFGVFPSRSRSIRLAVMGFKSRQEVCSYLEDTSWPGRINVVDAVISRFRERANIVRTGVNLDVREEGLGPTLGLTLIVKQRYTKDSRYWLDGLTDWDPFLEALRHEDLVVPGKLKALADWVSKPTTLFAQSGRYVLLRGIHHIKLVIDGNALRKAKAYVFLVLSAAVST
;
A
#
# COMPACT_ATOMS: atom_id res chain seq x y z
N MET A 1 -16.82 10.58 -16.81
CA MET A 1 -15.50 11.13 -16.48
C MET A 1 -14.56 9.95 -16.30
N GLU A 2 -13.82 9.59 -17.35
CA GLU A 2 -12.76 8.58 -17.25
C GLU A 2 -11.59 9.22 -16.53
N ILE A 3 -11.47 8.99 -15.22
CA ILE A 3 -10.20 9.18 -14.51
C ILE A 3 -9.51 7.82 -14.53
N VAL A 4 -9.10 7.40 -15.73
CA VAL A 4 -8.25 6.22 -15.89
C VAL A 4 -6.85 6.75 -16.14
N GLY A 5 -5.95 6.41 -15.21
CA GLY A 5 -4.53 6.75 -15.27
C GLY A 5 -3.85 6.05 -16.44
N THR A 6 -4.08 6.56 -17.65
CA THR A 6 -3.12 6.42 -18.74
C THR A 6 -1.85 7.15 -18.33
N ASP A 7 -0.70 6.68 -18.81
CA ASP A 7 0.58 7.35 -18.58
C ASP A 7 0.52 8.84 -18.99
N GLU A 8 -0.31 9.17 -19.99
CA GLU A 8 -0.59 10.53 -20.43
C GLU A 8 -1.31 11.38 -19.37
N ALA A 9 -2.36 10.87 -18.72
CA ALA A 9 -3.08 11.60 -17.67
C ALA A 9 -2.20 11.85 -16.44
N VAL A 10 -1.35 10.88 -16.10
CA VAL A 10 -0.35 11.01 -15.04
C VAL A 10 0.69 12.06 -15.43
N ALA A 11 1.26 11.99 -16.63
CA ALA A 11 2.25 12.95 -17.13
C ALA A 11 1.70 14.39 -17.14
N LEU A 12 0.49 14.60 -17.68
CA LEU A 12 -0.17 15.91 -17.68
C LEU A 12 -0.37 16.45 -16.25
N THR A 13 -0.74 15.58 -15.32
CA THR A 13 -0.93 15.98 -13.92
C THR A 13 0.42 16.32 -13.26
N GLN A 14 1.49 15.57 -13.56
CA GLN A 14 2.85 15.90 -13.10
C GLN A 14 3.34 17.24 -13.64
N ASP A 15 3.09 17.54 -14.93
CA ASP A 15 3.51 18.79 -15.56
C ASP A 15 2.85 19.99 -14.90
N ARG A 16 1.52 19.95 -14.72
CA ARG A 16 0.80 21.04 -14.04
C ARG A 16 1.21 21.18 -12.58
N LEU A 17 1.41 20.07 -11.86
CA LEU A 17 1.90 20.13 -10.48
C LEU A 17 3.31 20.74 -10.39
N ALA A 18 4.16 20.51 -11.39
CA ALA A 18 5.48 21.12 -11.44
C ALA A 18 5.40 22.64 -11.65
N GLU A 19 4.37 23.14 -12.34
CA GLU A 19 4.11 24.58 -12.49
C GLU A 19 3.64 25.24 -11.19
N GLU A 20 2.94 24.52 -10.31
CA GLU A 20 2.61 25.01 -8.96
C GLU A 20 3.87 25.23 -8.11
N GLY A 21 4.89 24.40 -8.33
CA GLY A 21 6.07 24.31 -7.47
C GLY A 21 5.77 23.69 -6.09
N GLY A 22 6.80 23.60 -5.25
CA GLY A 22 6.67 23.13 -3.87
C GLY A 22 6.74 21.61 -3.70
N THR A 23 6.19 21.15 -2.58
CA THR A 23 6.36 19.80 -2.04
C THR A 23 5.01 19.11 -1.81
N MET A 24 5.03 17.79 -1.58
CA MET A 24 3.83 17.09 -1.11
C MET A 24 3.32 17.66 0.22
N GLY A 25 4.20 18.19 1.08
CA GLY A 25 3.82 18.84 2.33
C GLY A 25 2.97 20.09 2.09
N ASP A 26 3.32 20.93 1.10
CA ASP A 26 2.54 22.12 0.77
C ASP A 26 1.13 21.74 0.29
N LEU A 27 1.04 20.73 -0.59
CA LEU A 27 -0.23 20.19 -1.06
C LEU A 27 -1.08 19.64 0.09
N LEU A 28 -0.48 18.82 0.95
CA LEU A 28 -1.20 18.27 2.11
C LEU A 28 -1.66 19.38 3.03
N GLY A 29 -0.88 20.45 3.25
CA GLY A 29 -1.29 21.61 4.04
C GLY A 29 -2.67 22.15 3.63
N HIS A 30 -2.95 22.21 2.32
CA HIS A 30 -4.26 22.62 1.80
C HIS A 30 -5.41 21.62 2.06
N PHE A 31 -5.09 20.37 2.38
CA PHE A 31 -6.03 19.30 2.67
C PHE A 31 -6.32 19.07 4.16
N ARG A 32 -5.67 19.79 5.08
CA ARG A 32 -5.90 19.60 6.53
C ARG A 32 -7.39 19.59 6.90
N ASN A 33 -8.15 20.56 6.38
CA ASN A 33 -9.59 20.72 6.67
C ASN A 33 -10.47 19.64 6.02
N LYS A 34 -9.90 18.78 5.17
CA LYS A 34 -10.59 17.64 4.54
C LYS A 34 -10.33 16.32 5.29
N VAL A 35 -9.48 16.33 6.31
CA VAL A 35 -9.14 15.16 7.12
C VAL A 35 -9.74 15.35 8.51
N ALA A 36 -10.60 14.42 8.93
CA ALA A 36 -11.23 14.50 10.24
C ALA A 36 -10.16 14.40 11.35
N PRO A 37 -10.16 15.29 12.37
CA PRO A 37 -9.17 15.27 13.45
C PRO A 37 -9.14 13.96 14.26
N VAL A 38 -10.23 13.21 14.27
CA VAL A 38 -10.30 11.88 14.92
C VAL A 38 -9.57 10.79 14.15
N LEU A 39 -9.32 11.00 12.84
CA LEU A 39 -8.51 10.11 12.03
C LEU A 39 -7.04 10.49 12.10
N VAL A 40 -6.73 11.79 11.96
CA VAL A 40 -5.37 12.35 12.06
C VAL A 40 -5.40 13.63 12.87
N GLY A 41 -4.77 13.62 14.05
CA GLY A 41 -4.72 14.76 14.97
C GLY A 41 -3.67 15.79 14.55
N ASP A 42 -3.71 16.99 15.12
CA ASP A 42 -2.80 18.07 14.72
C ASP A 42 -1.31 17.74 14.93
N PRO A 43 -0.86 17.16 16.06
CA PRO A 43 0.55 16.80 16.24
C PRO A 43 1.02 15.74 15.24
N GLU A 44 0.14 14.81 14.88
CA GLU A 44 0.44 13.80 13.87
C GLU A 44 0.49 14.42 12.47
N TRP A 45 -0.44 15.32 12.18
CA TRP A 45 -0.49 16.02 10.91
C TRP A 45 0.79 16.80 10.63
N GLU A 46 1.35 17.50 11.62
CA GLU A 46 2.62 18.20 11.44
C GLU A 46 3.78 17.26 11.10
N GLN A 47 3.80 16.06 11.68
CA GLN A 47 4.80 15.04 11.34
C GLN A 47 4.59 14.51 9.91
N VAL A 48 3.34 14.31 9.49
CA VAL A 48 2.98 14.00 8.10
C VAL A 48 3.47 15.08 7.14
N LEU A 49 3.22 16.35 7.46
CA LEU A 49 3.68 17.47 6.63
C LEU A 49 5.21 17.48 6.53
N GLU A 50 5.91 17.31 7.65
CA GLU A 50 7.36 17.28 7.67
C GLU A 50 7.96 16.14 6.83
N CYS A 51 7.37 14.95 6.93
CA CYS A 51 7.75 13.83 6.08
C CYS A 51 7.48 14.15 4.59
N ALA A 52 6.29 14.66 4.28
CA ALA A 52 5.87 14.94 2.92
C ALA A 52 6.65 16.09 2.26
N ARG A 53 7.19 17.05 3.03
CA ARG A 53 8.07 18.11 2.49
C ARG A 53 9.33 17.58 1.82
N ARG A 54 9.74 16.34 2.11
CA ARG A 54 10.89 15.68 1.48
C ARG A 54 10.60 15.16 0.07
N HIS A 55 9.36 15.32 -0.41
CA HIS A 55 8.91 14.79 -1.68
C HIS A 55 8.44 15.89 -2.62
N PRO A 56 8.72 15.76 -3.93
CA PRO A 56 8.24 16.71 -4.90
C PRO A 56 6.72 16.60 -5.01
N ILE A 57 6.05 17.74 -5.15
CA ILE A 57 4.59 17.80 -5.29
C ILE A 57 4.06 16.93 -6.43
N THR A 58 4.88 16.69 -7.46
CA THR A 58 4.55 15.87 -8.64
C THR A 58 4.24 14.40 -8.31
N MET A 59 4.64 13.90 -7.14
CA MET A 59 4.20 12.57 -6.67
C MET A 59 2.68 12.48 -6.47
N ALA A 60 1.97 13.60 -6.26
CA ALA A 60 0.52 13.63 -6.12
C ALA A 60 -0.25 13.24 -7.40
N ALA A 61 0.43 13.16 -8.54
CA ALA A 61 -0.15 12.63 -9.78
C ALA A 61 -0.46 11.12 -9.72
N LEU A 62 0.07 10.41 -8.72
CA LEU A 62 -0.25 9.03 -8.42
C LEU A 62 -0.98 8.91 -7.08
N PRO A 63 -1.66 7.78 -6.79
CA PRO A 63 -2.33 7.61 -5.51
C PRO A 63 -1.38 7.77 -4.32
N PHE A 64 -1.80 8.59 -3.36
CA PHE A 64 -1.19 8.77 -2.04
C PHE A 64 -2.28 8.69 -0.98
N GLY A 65 -1.94 8.60 0.30
CA GLY A 65 -2.94 8.59 1.36
C GLY A 65 -2.39 8.11 2.68
N PHE A 66 -3.25 7.46 3.45
CA PHE A 66 -2.98 7.18 4.86
C PHE A 66 -3.32 5.75 5.21
N GLU A 67 -2.52 5.16 6.10
CA GLU A 67 -2.97 4.05 6.93
C GLU A 67 -3.52 4.61 8.24
N LEU A 68 -4.76 4.29 8.55
CA LEU A 68 -5.50 4.79 9.72
C LEU A 68 -5.76 3.64 10.69
N PRO A 69 -5.05 3.56 11.83
CA PRO A 69 -5.36 2.62 12.89
C PRO A 69 -6.77 2.90 13.43
N LEU A 70 -7.72 2.00 13.15
CA LEU A 70 -9.10 2.12 13.62
C LEU A 70 -9.27 1.66 15.08
N HIS A 71 -8.29 0.90 15.56
CA HIS A 71 -8.28 0.27 16.87
C HIS A 71 -7.63 1.12 17.97
N GLU A 72 -6.90 2.16 17.59
CA GLU A 72 -6.22 3.06 18.52
C GLU A 72 -7.08 4.30 18.76
N ALA A 73 -7.20 4.75 20.02
CA ALA A 73 -7.92 5.98 20.35
C ALA A 73 -7.17 7.23 19.86
N GLU A 74 -5.83 7.20 19.89
CA GLU A 74 -5.00 8.28 19.40
C GLU A 74 -5.19 8.46 17.88
N PRO A 75 -5.37 9.70 17.39
CA PRO A 75 -5.57 9.97 15.96
C PRO A 75 -4.22 10.03 15.22
N VAL A 76 -3.57 8.88 15.14
CA VAL A 76 -2.29 8.68 14.44
C VAL A 76 -2.50 8.16 13.01
N ALA A 77 -1.52 8.37 12.13
CA ALA A 77 -1.59 7.88 10.76
C ALA A 77 -0.21 7.70 10.14
N ASP A 78 -0.04 6.61 9.41
CA ASP A 78 1.12 6.41 8.55
C ASP A 78 0.83 7.00 7.16
N PHE A 79 1.85 7.51 6.48
CA PHE A 79 1.70 8.20 5.20
C PHE A 79 2.23 7.35 4.04
N GLY A 80 1.42 7.18 3.00
CA GLY A 80 1.80 6.44 1.80
C GLY A 80 1.78 7.32 0.56
N ALA A 81 2.81 7.19 -0.30
CA ALA A 81 2.87 7.92 -1.58
C ALA A 81 3.49 7.03 -2.66
N SER A 82 3.08 7.24 -3.91
CA SER A 82 3.59 6.46 -5.04
C SER A 82 4.45 7.29 -5.98
N LEU A 83 5.37 6.63 -6.67
CA LEU A 83 6.16 7.18 -7.77
C LEU A 83 6.39 6.13 -8.86
N THR A 84 6.85 6.57 -10.02
CA THR A 84 7.25 5.71 -11.15
C THR A 84 8.75 5.82 -11.40
N SER A 85 9.34 4.81 -12.04
CA SER A 85 10.76 4.81 -12.46
C SER A 85 11.10 5.86 -13.52
N GLN A 86 10.06 6.53 -14.06
CA GLN A 86 10.17 7.58 -15.06
C GLN A 86 9.35 8.81 -14.63
N GLY A 87 9.60 9.92 -15.33
CA GLY A 87 8.92 11.19 -15.11
C GLY A 87 9.56 12.04 -14.01
N ARG A 88 8.89 13.14 -13.66
CA ARG A 88 9.44 14.18 -12.77
C ARG A 88 9.81 13.69 -11.37
N PRO A 89 9.04 12.80 -10.71
CA PRO A 89 9.45 12.25 -9.41
C PRO A 89 10.77 11.47 -9.49
N ALA A 90 11.00 10.69 -10.56
CA ALA A 90 12.24 9.94 -10.73
C ALA A 90 13.44 10.87 -10.91
N GLU A 91 13.30 11.89 -11.74
CA GLU A 91 14.32 12.94 -11.95
C GLU A 91 14.70 13.64 -10.64
N PHE A 92 13.71 13.97 -9.80
CA PHE A 92 13.94 14.54 -8.47
C PHE A 92 14.82 13.64 -7.60
N PHE A 93 14.51 12.34 -7.50
CA PHE A 93 15.29 11.42 -6.68
C PHE A 93 16.68 11.15 -7.26
N HIS A 94 16.84 11.13 -8.58
CA HIS A 94 18.15 11.08 -9.22
C HIS A 94 19.02 12.29 -8.87
N GLU A 95 18.47 13.49 -8.98
CA GLU A 95 19.17 14.73 -8.64
C GLU A 95 19.48 14.80 -7.14
N ARG A 96 18.54 14.38 -6.29
CA ARG A 96 18.73 14.30 -4.83
C ARG A 96 19.85 13.34 -4.48
N ALA A 97 19.87 12.13 -5.03
CA ALA A 97 20.94 11.16 -4.80
C ALA A 97 22.31 11.65 -5.30
N ARG A 98 22.33 12.47 -6.36
CA ARG A 98 23.56 13.08 -6.90
C ARG A 98 24.11 14.18 -5.99
N THR A 99 23.22 15.01 -5.44
CA THR A 99 23.57 16.22 -4.67
C THR A 99 23.72 15.96 -3.17
N ASP A 100 22.99 14.99 -2.63
CA ASP A 100 23.01 14.55 -1.25
C ASP A 100 23.25 13.04 -1.17
N ARG A 101 24.50 12.67 -0.93
CA ARG A 101 24.91 11.26 -0.80
C ARG A 101 24.46 10.63 0.53
N THR A 102 23.98 11.44 1.47
CA THR A 102 23.49 10.98 2.78
C THR A 102 21.99 10.68 2.77
N ASP A 103 21.27 11.03 1.69
CA ASP A 103 19.85 10.72 1.53
C ASP A 103 19.65 9.24 1.14
N GLU A 104 19.56 8.38 2.15
CA GLU A 104 19.43 6.92 1.96
C GLU A 104 18.22 6.52 1.12
N THR A 105 17.10 7.23 1.26
CA THR A 105 15.87 7.01 0.49
C THR A 105 16.10 7.30 -1.00
N ALA A 106 16.73 8.43 -1.32
CA ALA A 106 17.08 8.76 -2.70
C ALA A 106 18.05 7.74 -3.30
N GLN A 107 19.07 7.32 -2.55
CA GLN A 107 20.01 6.29 -2.99
C GLN A 107 19.30 4.95 -3.27
N ALA A 108 18.37 4.54 -2.41
CA ALA A 108 17.62 3.30 -2.57
C ALA A 108 16.71 3.32 -3.80
N ILE A 109 16.02 4.44 -4.04
CA ILE A 109 15.20 4.63 -5.24
C ILE A 109 16.06 4.55 -6.51
N VAL A 110 17.17 5.27 -6.56
CA VAL A 110 18.05 5.25 -7.74
C VAL A 110 18.59 3.85 -8.00
N ARG A 111 18.97 3.09 -6.96
CA ARG A 111 19.36 1.68 -7.11
C ARG A 111 18.22 0.81 -7.65
N LEU A 112 17.01 1.01 -7.16
CA LEU A 112 15.84 0.23 -7.59
C LEU A 112 15.45 0.55 -9.04
N PHE A 113 15.41 1.82 -9.41
CA PHE A 113 15.12 2.26 -10.78
C PHE A 113 16.21 1.85 -11.76
N GLY A 114 17.48 1.90 -11.35
CA GLY A 114 18.58 1.35 -12.15
C GLY A 114 18.42 -0.15 -12.44
N GLN A 115 17.83 -0.93 -11.52
CA GLN A 115 17.51 -2.34 -11.75
C GLN A 115 16.28 -2.54 -12.66
N MET A 116 15.30 -1.64 -12.62
CA MET A 116 14.10 -1.71 -13.48
C MET A 116 14.37 -1.27 -14.92
N ASP A 117 15.19 -0.24 -15.11
CA ASP A 117 15.47 0.37 -16.41
C ASP A 117 16.87 0.04 -16.95
N GLY A 118 17.55 -0.93 -16.33
CA GLY A 118 18.83 -1.48 -16.80
C GLY A 118 18.70 -2.33 -18.08
N GLU A 119 19.81 -2.94 -18.48
CA GLU A 119 19.87 -3.77 -19.71
C GLU A 119 18.96 -5.00 -19.66
N ASP A 120 18.72 -5.54 -18.47
CA ASP A 120 17.79 -6.65 -18.25
C ASP A 120 16.41 -6.11 -17.80
N PRO A 121 15.40 -6.09 -18.69
CA PRO A 121 14.09 -5.51 -18.39
C PRO A 121 13.21 -6.40 -17.51
N SER A 122 13.65 -7.61 -17.15
CA SER A 122 12.81 -8.62 -16.50
C SER A 122 12.17 -8.14 -15.19
N LEU A 123 12.89 -7.37 -14.36
CA LEU A 123 12.28 -6.82 -13.14
C LEU A 123 11.09 -5.91 -13.49
N ARG A 124 11.26 -5.01 -14.46
CA ARG A 124 10.19 -4.12 -14.93
C ARG A 124 9.04 -4.89 -15.58
N GLU A 125 9.31 -5.97 -16.31
CA GLU A 125 8.25 -6.82 -16.86
C GLU A 125 7.42 -7.50 -15.76
N ILE A 126 8.05 -7.83 -14.62
CA ILE A 126 7.35 -8.43 -13.47
C ILE A 126 6.56 -7.39 -12.70
N VAL A 127 7.18 -6.27 -12.27
CA VAL A 127 6.57 -5.31 -11.32
C VAL A 127 6.14 -3.98 -11.92
N GLY A 128 6.25 -3.83 -13.24
CA GLY A 128 6.01 -2.56 -13.91
C GLY A 128 7.03 -1.50 -13.48
N ARG A 129 6.57 -0.24 -13.45
CA ARG A 129 7.41 0.94 -13.15
C ARG A 129 7.12 1.56 -11.79
N LYS A 130 6.09 1.10 -11.08
CA LYS A 130 5.53 1.80 -9.92
C LYS A 130 6.16 1.30 -8.63
N VAL A 131 6.56 2.23 -7.77
CA VAL A 131 6.97 1.99 -6.39
C VAL A 131 6.01 2.73 -5.47
N MET A 132 5.73 2.15 -4.31
CA MET A 132 4.97 2.81 -3.24
C MET A 132 5.83 2.90 -1.99
N PHE A 133 5.85 4.09 -1.39
CA PHE A 133 6.39 4.34 -0.06
C PHE A 133 5.32 4.20 1.01
N GLU A 134 5.73 3.73 2.19
CA GLU A 134 4.96 3.75 3.44
C GLU A 134 5.85 4.30 4.55
N TYR A 135 5.45 5.42 5.16
CA TYR A 135 6.15 6.06 6.26
C TYR A 135 5.42 5.81 7.57
N ASP A 136 6.09 5.13 8.48
CA ASP A 136 5.59 4.76 9.80
C ASP A 136 5.66 5.93 10.80
N ILE A 137 4.89 6.97 10.55
CA ILE A 137 4.91 8.18 11.35
C ILE A 137 4.32 7.91 12.74
N GLY A 138 3.10 7.38 12.75
CA GLY A 138 2.41 7.05 13.99
C GLY A 138 2.92 5.75 14.61
N SER A 139 3.22 4.77 13.76
CA SER A 139 3.47 3.40 14.20
C SER A 139 4.93 3.09 14.59
N ALA A 140 5.92 3.92 14.21
CA ALA A 140 7.34 3.69 14.51
C ALA A 140 8.01 4.79 15.35
N ARG A 141 7.29 5.39 16.33
CA ARG A 141 7.88 6.34 17.28
C ARG A 141 9.16 5.77 17.91
N GLY A 142 10.31 6.38 17.59
CA GLY A 142 11.62 6.00 18.13
C GLY A 142 12.49 5.12 17.22
N SER A 143 12.11 4.87 15.96
CA SER A 143 13.02 4.25 14.99
C SER A 143 14.19 5.19 14.66
N GLU A 144 15.41 4.64 14.60
CA GLU A 144 16.61 5.38 14.22
C GLU A 144 16.65 5.68 12.70
N SER A 145 15.91 4.92 11.89
CA SER A 145 15.85 5.11 10.43
C SER A 145 14.56 5.80 10.01
N LEU A 146 14.69 6.84 9.19
CA LEU A 146 13.58 7.56 8.56
C LEU A 146 13.25 7.03 7.16
N MET A 147 13.85 5.91 6.77
CA MET A 147 13.65 5.32 5.45
C MET A 147 12.26 4.68 5.36
N PRO A 148 11.46 4.97 4.32
CA PRO A 148 10.14 4.40 4.17
C PRO A 148 10.21 2.90 3.91
N GLY A 149 9.12 2.21 4.24
CA GLY A 149 8.82 0.95 3.60
C GLY A 149 8.69 1.13 2.09
N MET A 150 9.24 0.21 1.31
CA MET A 150 9.21 0.25 -0.15
C MET A 150 8.46 -0.97 -0.68
N PHE A 151 7.49 -0.73 -1.55
CA PHE A 151 6.64 -1.77 -2.13
C PHE A 151 6.70 -1.82 -3.64
N LEU A 152 6.77 -3.04 -4.15
CA LEU A 152 6.61 -3.40 -5.56
C LEU A 152 5.34 -4.20 -5.73
N ARG A 153 4.62 -3.96 -6.83
CA ARG A 153 3.40 -4.70 -7.16
C ARG A 153 3.57 -5.30 -8.54
N PRO A 154 3.29 -6.59 -8.76
CA PRO A 154 3.30 -7.14 -10.10
C PRO A 154 2.45 -6.31 -11.07
N GLY A 155 2.99 -6.06 -12.25
CA GLY A 155 2.42 -5.20 -13.28
C GLY A 155 1.31 -5.91 -14.07
N GLU A 156 1.36 -5.80 -15.40
CA GLU A 156 0.38 -6.47 -16.28
C GLU A 156 0.51 -8.00 -16.26
N ARG A 157 1.69 -8.51 -15.89
CA ARG A 157 1.96 -9.94 -15.67
C ARG A 157 1.87 -10.25 -14.16
N PRO A 158 0.74 -10.78 -13.67
CA PRO A 158 0.64 -11.20 -12.27
C PRO A 158 1.57 -12.40 -11.99
N ILE A 159 1.97 -12.55 -10.72
CA ILE A 159 2.65 -13.76 -10.23
C ILE A 159 1.58 -14.69 -9.64
N LEU A 160 1.16 -15.68 -10.43
CA LEU A 160 0.08 -16.61 -10.11
C LEU A 160 0.59 -17.88 -9.44
N GLY A 161 -0.28 -18.49 -8.62
CA GLY A 161 0.05 -19.72 -7.90
C GLY A 161 0.27 -20.87 -8.87
N ALA A 162 1.17 -21.79 -8.52
CA ALA A 162 1.50 -22.99 -9.30
C ALA A 162 1.86 -22.76 -10.79
N CYS A 163 2.20 -21.54 -11.19
CA CYS A 163 2.56 -21.18 -12.58
C CYS A 163 4.07 -21.23 -12.86
N GLY A 164 4.87 -21.80 -11.96
CA GLY A 164 6.32 -21.94 -12.13
C GLY A 164 7.10 -20.62 -12.13
N GLN A 165 6.55 -19.55 -11.56
CA GLN A 165 7.14 -18.20 -11.53
C GLN A 165 8.06 -17.97 -10.33
N VAL A 166 8.74 -19.02 -9.84
CA VAL A 166 9.64 -18.93 -8.67
C VAL A 166 10.76 -17.92 -8.93
N ASP A 167 11.30 -17.88 -10.16
CA ASP A 167 12.36 -16.93 -10.54
C ASP A 167 11.88 -15.47 -10.54
N ASP A 168 10.60 -15.22 -10.83
CA ASP A 168 10.02 -13.88 -10.71
C ASP A 168 10.02 -13.43 -9.25
N VAL A 169 9.59 -14.31 -8.33
CA VAL A 169 9.60 -14.07 -6.86
C VAL A 169 11.02 -13.76 -6.39
N ARG A 170 11.98 -14.61 -6.75
CA ARG A 170 13.40 -14.45 -6.42
C ARG A 170 13.93 -13.10 -6.83
N ARG A 171 13.64 -12.69 -8.07
CA ARG A 171 14.13 -11.45 -8.65
C ARG A 171 13.57 -10.22 -7.94
N VAL A 172 12.28 -10.24 -7.61
CA VAL A 172 11.64 -9.14 -6.86
C VAL A 172 12.20 -9.04 -5.44
N VAL A 173 12.39 -10.17 -4.75
CA VAL A 173 12.99 -10.20 -3.40
C VAL A 173 14.43 -9.68 -3.44
N ASP A 174 15.26 -10.18 -4.36
CA ASP A 174 16.65 -9.75 -4.51
C ASP A 174 16.73 -8.23 -4.78
N ALA A 175 15.84 -7.70 -5.62
CA ALA A 175 15.79 -6.28 -5.93
C ALA A 175 15.45 -5.40 -4.72
N LEU A 176 14.46 -5.82 -3.91
CA LEU A 176 14.06 -5.13 -2.69
C LEU A 176 15.16 -5.16 -1.62
N VAL A 177 15.80 -6.32 -1.42
CA VAL A 177 16.91 -6.47 -0.48
C VAL A 177 18.09 -5.59 -0.90
N SER A 178 18.45 -5.63 -2.18
CA SER A 178 19.56 -4.84 -2.73
C SER A 178 19.29 -3.34 -2.67
N CYS A 179 18.06 -2.88 -2.97
CA CYS A 179 17.78 -1.45 -3.01
C CYS A 179 17.93 -0.79 -1.63
N VAL A 180 17.60 -1.49 -0.54
CA VAL A 180 17.77 -0.98 0.84
C VAL A 180 19.14 -1.31 1.44
N GLY A 181 20.09 -1.84 0.64
CA GLY A 181 21.47 -2.12 1.08
C GLY A 181 21.59 -3.30 2.04
N TRP A 182 20.55 -4.14 2.13
CA TRP A 182 20.58 -5.31 2.97
C TRP A 182 21.46 -6.41 2.38
N ARG A 183 22.17 -7.14 3.25
CA ARG A 183 22.83 -8.38 2.84
C ARG A 183 21.77 -9.41 2.43
N ARG A 184 22.04 -10.12 1.34
CA ARG A 184 21.24 -11.26 0.90
C ARG A 184 21.22 -12.36 1.97
N ASN A 185 20.03 -12.92 2.19
CA ASN A 185 19.80 -14.03 3.11
C ASN A 185 19.07 -15.15 2.33
N ASP A 186 19.76 -16.26 2.10
CA ASP A 186 19.20 -17.35 1.29
C ASP A 186 18.04 -18.08 1.99
N ALA A 187 17.99 -18.10 3.32
CA ALA A 187 16.88 -18.69 4.06
C ALA A 187 15.62 -17.83 3.97
N GLU A 188 15.73 -16.51 4.14
CA GLU A 188 14.61 -15.57 3.93
C GLU A 188 14.05 -15.68 2.50
N ARG A 189 14.93 -15.78 1.50
CA ARG A 189 14.55 -16.02 0.12
C ARG A 189 13.85 -17.37 -0.07
N ALA A 190 14.42 -18.46 0.47
CA ALA A 190 13.81 -19.78 0.40
C ALA A 190 12.42 -19.81 1.06
N ASN A 191 12.22 -19.09 2.17
CA ASN A 191 10.92 -18.98 2.81
C ASN A 191 9.91 -18.18 1.95
N ALA A 192 10.36 -17.16 1.22
CA ALA A 192 9.50 -16.45 0.26
C ALA A 192 9.12 -17.36 -0.93
N GLU A 193 10.03 -18.19 -1.39
CA GLU A 193 9.77 -19.21 -2.42
C GLU A 193 8.77 -20.27 -1.92
N LEU A 194 8.92 -20.76 -0.68
CA LEU A 194 7.96 -21.68 -0.06
C LEU A 194 6.56 -21.06 0.05
N ALA A 195 6.48 -19.79 0.46
CA ALA A 195 5.21 -19.06 0.53
C ALA A 195 4.56 -18.91 -0.86
N TYR A 196 5.34 -18.79 -1.93
CA TYR A 196 4.84 -18.82 -3.30
C TYR A 196 4.45 -20.23 -3.77
N LEU A 197 5.23 -21.26 -3.45
CA LEU A 197 4.96 -22.64 -3.88
C LEU A 197 3.69 -23.21 -3.24
N ALA A 198 3.34 -22.78 -2.03
CA ALA A 198 2.08 -23.14 -1.38
C ALA A 198 0.86 -22.35 -1.92
N GLN A 199 1.08 -21.33 -2.74
CA GLN A 199 0.02 -20.44 -3.22
C GLN A 199 -0.98 -21.18 -4.13
N PRO A 200 -2.30 -21.10 -3.88
CA PRO A 200 -3.30 -21.69 -4.77
C PRO A 200 -3.30 -21.05 -6.17
N GLU A 201 -3.60 -21.84 -7.21
CA GLU A 201 -3.55 -21.46 -8.64
C GLU A 201 -4.25 -20.12 -8.96
N ASP A 202 -5.44 -19.91 -8.41
CA ASP A 202 -6.27 -18.74 -8.68
C ASP A 202 -5.93 -17.49 -7.85
N THR A 203 -4.91 -17.58 -7.01
CA THR A 203 -4.43 -16.45 -6.20
C THR A 203 -3.19 -15.83 -6.82
N ARG A 204 -2.83 -14.62 -6.38
CA ARG A 204 -1.67 -13.89 -6.89
C ARG A 204 -0.87 -13.23 -5.77
N LEU A 205 0.44 -13.15 -5.92
CA LEU A 205 1.25 -12.20 -5.17
C LEU A 205 0.95 -10.79 -5.71
N ASP A 206 0.30 -9.96 -4.91
CA ASP A 206 -0.17 -8.62 -5.32
C ASP A 206 0.79 -7.51 -4.92
N SER A 207 1.62 -7.75 -3.89
CA SER A 207 2.70 -6.85 -3.49
C SER A 207 3.80 -7.55 -2.73
N PHE A 208 5.01 -7.02 -2.88
CA PHE A 208 6.21 -7.34 -2.13
C PHE A 208 6.69 -6.04 -1.47
N GLY A 209 7.18 -6.10 -0.23
CA GLY A 209 7.72 -4.92 0.41
C GLY A 209 8.81 -5.20 1.43
N VAL A 210 9.57 -4.15 1.75
CA VAL A 210 10.59 -4.12 2.80
C VAL A 210 10.34 -2.91 3.69
N PHE A 211 10.70 -3.01 4.96
CA PHE A 211 10.55 -1.94 5.95
C PHE A 211 11.88 -1.71 6.69
N PRO A 212 12.78 -0.87 6.16
CA PRO A 212 14.09 -0.63 6.75
C PRO A 212 14.04 -0.03 8.17
N SER A 213 12.97 0.70 8.48
CA SER A 213 12.69 1.29 9.80
C SER A 213 12.16 0.28 10.84
N ARG A 214 11.82 -0.95 10.44
CA ARG A 214 11.27 -2.02 11.28
C ARG A 214 12.26 -3.19 11.39
N SER A 215 11.86 -4.25 12.09
CA SER A 215 12.58 -5.54 12.04
C SER A 215 12.66 -6.04 10.60
N ARG A 216 13.82 -6.60 10.22
CA ARG A 216 14.06 -7.15 8.89
C ARG A 216 13.02 -8.23 8.53
N SER A 217 12.32 -8.02 7.41
CA SER A 217 11.45 -9.01 6.80
C SER A 217 11.06 -8.58 5.38
N ILE A 218 10.69 -9.55 4.54
CA ILE A 218 9.99 -9.31 3.27
C ILE A 218 8.49 -9.43 3.51
N ARG A 219 7.74 -8.35 3.33
CA ARG A 219 6.28 -8.36 3.35
C ARG A 219 5.76 -8.92 2.03
N LEU A 220 4.99 -10.01 2.09
CA LEU A 220 4.23 -10.54 0.96
C LEU A 220 2.75 -10.28 1.16
N ALA A 221 2.05 -9.88 0.10
CA ALA A 221 0.59 -9.88 0.05
C ALA A 221 0.11 -10.85 -1.01
N VAL A 222 -0.52 -11.95 -0.59
CA VAL A 222 -1.17 -12.91 -1.49
C VAL A 222 -2.67 -12.61 -1.49
N MET A 223 -3.25 -12.40 -2.66
CA MET A 223 -4.63 -11.95 -2.83
C MET A 223 -5.42 -12.93 -3.69
N GLY A 224 -6.73 -12.99 -3.47
CA GLY A 224 -7.64 -13.70 -4.37
C GLY A 224 -8.16 -15.03 -3.85
N PHE A 225 -7.96 -15.36 -2.58
CA PHE A 225 -8.51 -16.57 -1.96
C PHE A 225 -10.04 -16.54 -2.05
N LYS A 226 -10.63 -17.60 -2.62
CA LYS A 226 -12.07 -17.73 -2.89
C LYS A 226 -12.84 -18.20 -1.67
N SER A 227 -12.18 -18.94 -0.78
CA SER A 227 -12.81 -19.54 0.39
C SER A 227 -11.98 -19.35 1.66
N ARG A 228 -12.64 -19.56 2.80
CA ARG A 228 -11.99 -19.60 4.11
C ARG A 228 -11.02 -20.79 4.19
N GLN A 229 -11.44 -21.92 3.65
CA GLN A 229 -10.69 -23.16 3.62
C GLN A 229 -9.37 -23.00 2.88
N GLU A 230 -9.37 -22.34 1.71
CA GLU A 230 -8.13 -22.05 0.97
C GLU A 230 -7.16 -21.18 1.78
N VAL A 231 -7.65 -20.18 2.52
CA VAL A 231 -6.80 -19.36 3.40
C VAL A 231 -6.19 -20.21 4.51
N CYS A 232 -7.00 -21.03 5.18
CA CYS A 232 -6.55 -21.88 6.27
C CYS A 232 -5.51 -22.91 5.78
N SER A 233 -5.79 -23.62 4.69
CA SER A 233 -4.86 -24.58 4.10
C SER A 233 -3.55 -23.93 3.66
N TYR A 234 -3.60 -22.76 3.02
CA TYR A 234 -2.39 -22.01 2.66
C TYR A 234 -1.51 -21.68 3.87
N LEU A 235 -2.11 -21.25 4.98
CA LEU A 235 -1.37 -20.95 6.21
C LEU A 235 -0.80 -22.21 6.86
N GLU A 236 -1.49 -23.34 6.78
CA GLU A 236 -0.98 -24.66 7.24
C GLU A 236 0.20 -25.13 6.38
N ASP A 237 0.06 -25.08 5.06
CA ASP A 237 1.07 -25.52 4.08
C ASP A 237 2.34 -24.68 4.14
N THR A 238 2.21 -23.40 4.51
CA THR A 238 3.35 -22.49 4.75
C THR A 238 3.90 -22.56 6.17
N SER A 239 3.37 -23.44 7.02
CA SER A 239 3.75 -23.57 8.44
C SER A 239 3.67 -22.23 9.20
N TRP A 240 2.66 -21.41 8.91
CA TRP A 240 2.44 -20.16 9.63
C TRP A 240 2.24 -20.46 11.13
N PRO A 241 2.99 -19.82 12.04
CA PRO A 241 3.05 -20.24 13.45
C PRO A 241 1.81 -19.88 14.28
N GLY A 242 0.82 -19.21 13.68
CA GLY A 242 -0.41 -18.81 14.35
C GLY A 242 -1.47 -19.92 14.38
N ARG A 243 -2.55 -19.67 15.11
CA ARG A 243 -3.67 -20.59 15.25
C ARG A 243 -4.68 -20.45 14.11
N ILE A 244 -4.74 -21.47 13.24
CA ILE A 244 -5.63 -21.52 12.07
C ILE A 244 -7.11 -21.36 12.44
N ASN A 245 -7.56 -21.97 13.54
CA ASN A 245 -8.94 -21.84 14.01
C ASN A 245 -9.32 -20.40 14.40
N VAL A 246 -8.36 -19.54 14.76
CA VAL A 246 -8.62 -18.13 15.03
C VAL A 246 -8.84 -17.38 13.72
N VAL A 247 -8.02 -17.64 12.70
CA VAL A 247 -8.19 -17.10 11.35
C VAL A 247 -9.56 -17.48 10.79
N ASP A 248 -9.92 -18.74 10.97
CA ASP A 248 -11.20 -19.32 10.59
C ASP A 248 -12.40 -18.57 11.18
N ALA A 249 -12.35 -18.36 12.50
CA ALA A 249 -13.38 -17.66 13.24
C ALA A 249 -13.50 -16.20 12.79
N VAL A 250 -12.38 -15.50 12.62
CA VAL A 250 -12.39 -14.09 12.16
C VAL A 250 -13.04 -13.99 10.77
N ILE A 251 -12.61 -14.80 9.79
CA ILE A 251 -13.19 -14.75 8.45
C ILE A 251 -14.70 -15.07 8.48
N SER A 252 -15.10 -16.08 9.25
CA SER A 252 -16.51 -16.51 9.33
C SER A 252 -17.41 -15.39 9.88
N ARG A 253 -17.02 -14.75 10.99
CA ARG A 253 -17.81 -13.65 11.59
C ARG A 253 -18.05 -12.48 10.64
N PHE A 254 -17.04 -12.12 9.83
CA PHE A 254 -17.20 -11.05 8.84
C PHE A 254 -18.01 -11.49 7.62
N ARG A 255 -17.89 -12.74 7.16
CA ARG A 255 -18.70 -13.29 6.06
C ARG A 255 -20.19 -13.35 6.37
N GLU A 256 -20.56 -13.53 7.64
CA GLU A 256 -21.96 -13.51 8.08
C GLU A 256 -22.60 -12.12 7.96
N ARG A 257 -21.79 -11.04 7.95
CA ARG A 257 -22.27 -9.65 8.06
C ARG A 257 -21.97 -8.81 6.83
N ALA A 258 -20.94 -9.18 6.07
CA ALA A 258 -20.50 -8.49 4.87
C ALA A 258 -20.31 -9.48 3.72
N ASN A 259 -20.62 -9.04 2.50
CA ASN A 259 -20.45 -9.85 1.29
C ASN A 259 -18.96 -9.95 0.91
N ILE A 260 -18.19 -10.75 1.64
CA ILE A 260 -16.77 -10.96 1.36
C ILE A 260 -16.65 -11.86 0.11
N VAL A 261 -16.21 -11.27 -1.00
CA VAL A 261 -16.04 -11.97 -2.27
C VAL A 261 -14.70 -12.70 -2.37
N ARG A 262 -13.65 -12.15 -1.75
CA ARG A 262 -12.29 -12.70 -1.74
C ARG A 262 -11.57 -12.32 -0.45
N THR A 263 -10.55 -13.09 -0.10
CA THR A 263 -9.63 -12.75 0.98
C THR A 263 -8.22 -12.56 0.44
N GLY A 264 -7.45 -11.71 1.10
CA GLY A 264 -6.01 -11.61 0.96
C GLY A 264 -5.31 -11.82 2.29
N VAL A 265 -4.08 -12.31 2.23
CA VAL A 265 -3.20 -12.54 3.38
C VAL A 265 -1.93 -11.72 3.19
N ASN A 266 -1.49 -11.07 4.26
CA ASN A 266 -0.27 -10.28 4.31
C ASN A 266 0.63 -10.91 5.37
N LEU A 267 1.78 -11.40 4.95
CA LEU A 267 2.73 -12.15 5.76
C LEU A 267 4.08 -11.45 5.75
N ASP A 268 4.78 -11.47 6.88
CA ASP A 268 6.19 -11.10 6.93
C ASP A 268 7.02 -12.37 6.82
N VAL A 269 7.92 -12.43 5.84
CA VAL A 269 8.88 -13.52 5.65
C VAL A 269 10.20 -13.12 6.28
N ARG A 270 10.76 -14.01 7.09
CA ARG A 270 12.03 -13.82 7.82
C ARG A 270 12.96 -15.01 7.57
N GLU A 271 14.15 -14.96 8.15
CA GLU A 271 15.11 -16.06 8.11
C GLU A 271 14.54 -17.33 8.76
N GLU A 272 13.89 -17.19 9.91
CA GLU A 272 13.33 -18.29 10.71
C GLU A 272 12.00 -18.85 10.17
N GLY A 273 11.43 -18.26 9.12
CA GLY A 273 10.14 -18.64 8.54
C GLY A 273 9.18 -17.47 8.40
N LEU A 274 7.88 -17.76 8.47
CA LEU A 274 6.84 -16.72 8.49
C LEU A 274 6.70 -16.09 9.88
N GLY A 275 6.56 -14.78 9.92
CA GLY A 275 6.30 -14.02 11.14
C GLY A 275 4.92 -14.35 11.74
N PRO A 276 4.76 -14.17 13.08
CA PRO A 276 3.54 -14.55 13.78
C PRO A 276 2.33 -13.65 13.52
N THR A 277 2.56 -12.45 12.97
CA THR A 277 1.52 -11.48 12.67
C THR A 277 0.95 -11.71 11.27
N LEU A 278 -0.37 -11.84 11.17
CA LEU A 278 -1.08 -12.04 9.91
C LEU A 278 -2.01 -10.85 9.63
N GLY A 279 -1.88 -10.24 8.46
CA GLY A 279 -2.85 -9.26 7.97
C GLY A 279 -3.87 -9.91 7.02
N LEU A 280 -5.14 -9.90 7.38
CA LEU A 280 -6.25 -10.30 6.51
C LEU A 280 -6.85 -9.08 5.82
N THR A 281 -6.90 -9.12 4.49
CA THR A 281 -7.63 -8.15 3.68
C THR A 281 -8.92 -8.81 3.19
N LEU A 282 -10.04 -8.48 3.81
CA LEU A 282 -11.35 -9.00 3.39
C LEU A 282 -11.92 -8.10 2.30
N ILE A 283 -12.13 -8.66 1.12
CA ILE A 283 -12.51 -7.92 -0.07
C ILE A 283 -14.01 -8.04 -0.26
N VAL A 284 -14.72 -6.91 -0.27
CA VAL A 284 -16.18 -6.83 -0.42
C VAL A 284 -16.66 -6.61 -1.86
N LYS A 285 -15.73 -6.32 -2.78
CA LYS A 285 -16.00 -6.10 -4.20
C LYS A 285 -14.91 -6.70 -5.06
N GLN A 286 -15.29 -7.35 -6.16
CA GLN A 286 -14.32 -7.95 -7.07
C GLN A 286 -13.48 -6.84 -7.74
N ARG A 287 -12.23 -6.69 -7.30
CA ARG A 287 -11.29 -5.66 -7.79
C ARG A 287 -10.58 -6.05 -9.09
N TYR A 288 -10.98 -7.19 -9.66
CA TYR A 288 -10.14 -7.97 -10.56
C TYR A 288 -10.84 -8.30 -11.89
N THR A 289 -11.83 -7.51 -12.29
CA THR A 289 -12.37 -7.54 -13.67
C THR A 289 -11.64 -6.49 -14.51
N LYS A 290 -11.49 -6.75 -15.82
CA LYS A 290 -10.76 -5.90 -16.78
C LYS A 290 -11.39 -4.51 -17.00
N ASP A 291 -12.54 -4.20 -16.39
CA ASP A 291 -13.26 -2.95 -16.65
C ASP A 291 -12.64 -1.79 -15.86
N SER A 292 -12.12 -0.83 -16.62
CA SER A 292 -11.20 0.24 -16.26
C SER A 292 -11.71 1.33 -15.30
N ARG A 293 -12.89 1.19 -14.68
CA ARG A 293 -13.51 2.24 -13.84
C ARG A 293 -13.76 1.87 -12.38
N TYR A 294 -13.25 0.74 -11.93
CA TYR A 294 -13.47 0.19 -10.58
C TYR A 294 -13.18 1.19 -9.42
N TRP A 295 -12.19 2.07 -9.55
CA TRP A 295 -11.84 3.07 -8.52
C TRP A 295 -12.87 4.20 -8.35
N LEU A 296 -13.71 4.43 -9.37
CA LEU A 296 -14.74 5.47 -9.40
C LEU A 296 -16.13 4.90 -9.17
N ASP A 297 -16.42 3.74 -9.75
CA ASP A 297 -17.76 3.14 -9.78
C ASP A 297 -18.10 2.37 -8.49
N GLY A 298 -17.33 2.54 -7.40
CA GLY A 298 -17.40 1.70 -6.19
C GLY A 298 -17.15 2.39 -4.86
N LEU A 299 -17.25 3.72 -4.83
CA LEU A 299 -17.09 4.50 -3.60
C LEU A 299 -18.15 4.16 -2.51
N THR A 300 -19.22 3.43 -2.85
CA THR A 300 -20.42 3.25 -2.00
C THR A 300 -20.56 1.89 -1.31
N ASP A 301 -19.68 0.91 -1.54
CA ASP A 301 -19.95 -0.48 -1.11
C ASP A 301 -19.24 -0.88 0.22
N TRP A 302 -18.74 0.09 0.98
CA TRP A 302 -18.05 -0.15 2.25
C TRP A 302 -19.00 -0.28 3.45
N ASP A 303 -20.23 0.22 3.34
CA ASP A 303 -21.18 0.28 4.47
C ASP A 303 -21.39 -1.07 5.17
N PRO A 304 -21.63 -2.21 4.48
CA PRO A 304 -21.80 -3.49 5.16
C PRO A 304 -20.55 -3.92 5.94
N PHE A 305 -19.36 -3.56 5.45
CA PHE A 305 -18.11 -3.88 6.11
C PHE A 305 -17.83 -2.98 7.31
N LEU A 306 -18.11 -1.68 7.18
CA LEU A 306 -18.01 -0.73 8.28
C LEU A 306 -19.01 -1.07 9.39
N GLU A 307 -20.21 -1.53 9.03
CA GLU A 307 -21.19 -2.04 9.99
C GLU A 307 -20.68 -3.34 10.66
N ALA A 308 -20.11 -4.28 9.90
CA ALA A 308 -19.51 -5.48 10.47
C ALA A 308 -18.39 -5.16 11.48
N LEU A 309 -17.54 -4.16 11.19
CA LEU A 309 -16.50 -3.68 12.10
C LEU A 309 -17.05 -3.05 13.38
N ARG A 310 -18.23 -2.42 13.32
CA ARG A 310 -18.88 -1.80 14.49
C ARG A 310 -19.23 -2.82 15.58
N HIS A 311 -19.32 -4.09 15.22
CA HIS A 311 -19.55 -5.21 16.15
C HIS A 311 -18.27 -5.78 16.76
N GLU A 312 -17.10 -5.26 16.40
CA GLU A 312 -15.83 -5.68 17.00
C GLU A 312 -15.44 -4.68 18.09
N ASP A 313 -15.26 -5.16 19.32
CA ASP A 313 -14.92 -4.34 20.50
C ASP A 313 -13.58 -3.58 20.38
N LEU A 314 -12.76 -3.93 19.37
CA LEU A 314 -11.46 -3.33 19.16
C LEU A 314 -11.52 -1.98 18.43
N VAL A 315 -12.62 -1.65 17.75
CA VAL A 315 -12.67 -0.47 16.86
C VAL A 315 -13.23 0.76 17.57
N VAL A 316 -12.59 1.92 17.38
CA VAL A 316 -13.05 3.21 17.92
C VAL A 316 -14.26 3.71 17.10
N PRO A 317 -15.46 3.86 17.70
CA PRO A 317 -16.68 4.22 16.95
C PRO A 317 -16.57 5.55 16.20
N GLY A 318 -15.93 6.55 16.82
CA GLY A 318 -15.72 7.86 16.20
C GLY A 318 -14.87 7.80 14.92
N LYS A 319 -13.91 6.87 14.84
CA LYS A 319 -13.08 6.65 13.65
C LYS A 319 -13.87 5.98 12.53
N LEU A 320 -14.74 5.01 12.83
CA LEU A 320 -15.60 4.39 11.81
C LEU A 320 -16.54 5.40 11.16
N LYS A 321 -17.16 6.27 11.97
CA LYS A 321 -18.03 7.33 11.46
C LYS A 321 -17.25 8.26 10.51
N ALA A 322 -16.09 8.75 10.96
CA ALA A 322 -15.26 9.62 10.13
C ALA A 322 -14.71 8.93 8.87
N LEU A 323 -14.47 7.61 8.93
CA LEU A 323 -14.05 6.81 7.78
C LEU A 323 -15.19 6.64 6.75
N ALA A 324 -16.44 6.51 7.19
CA ALA A 324 -17.59 6.51 6.29
C ALA A 324 -17.68 7.83 5.52
N ASP A 325 -17.46 8.95 6.22
CA ASP A 325 -17.45 10.31 5.65
C ASP A 325 -16.21 10.61 4.78
N TRP A 326 -15.17 9.77 4.85
CA TRP A 326 -13.95 9.93 4.05
C TRP A 326 -14.22 9.80 2.56
N VAL A 327 -15.05 8.81 2.21
CA VAL A 327 -15.38 8.53 0.82
C VAL A 327 -16.23 9.67 0.28
N SER A 328 -15.69 10.37 -0.72
CA SER A 328 -16.35 11.57 -1.22
C SER A 328 -16.53 11.57 -2.71
N LYS A 329 -17.58 12.27 -3.15
CA LYS A 329 -17.73 12.67 -4.55
C LYS A 329 -16.47 13.41 -5.04
N PRO A 330 -16.18 13.35 -6.35
CA PRO A 330 -15.09 14.13 -6.94
C PRO A 330 -15.19 15.59 -6.52
N THR A 331 -14.11 16.12 -5.96
CA THR A 331 -14.01 17.51 -5.52
C THR A 331 -13.14 18.28 -6.50
N THR A 332 -13.70 19.30 -7.14
CA THR A 332 -12.91 20.20 -7.98
C THR A 332 -12.04 21.10 -7.10
N LEU A 333 -10.77 21.20 -7.46
CA LEU A 333 -9.80 22.10 -6.87
C LEU A 333 -9.29 23.05 -7.94
N PHE A 334 -9.10 24.31 -7.58
CA PHE A 334 -8.51 25.33 -8.44
C PHE A 334 -7.16 25.73 -7.86
N ALA A 335 -6.14 25.72 -8.69
CA ALA A 335 -4.78 26.10 -8.36
C ALA A 335 -4.21 26.98 -9.50
N GLN A 336 -2.96 27.42 -9.39
CA GLN A 336 -2.39 28.40 -10.32
C GLN A 336 -2.28 27.85 -11.76
N SER A 337 -1.87 26.59 -11.89
CA SER A 337 -1.75 25.84 -13.15
C SER A 337 -3.10 25.33 -13.69
N GLY A 338 -4.19 25.55 -12.95
CA GLY A 338 -5.55 25.31 -13.41
C GLY A 338 -6.37 24.40 -12.51
N ARG A 339 -7.18 23.56 -13.16
CA ARG A 339 -8.21 22.74 -12.50
C ARG A 339 -7.72 21.32 -12.25
N TYR A 340 -7.92 20.87 -11.03
CA TYR A 340 -7.73 19.48 -10.62
C TYR A 340 -9.04 18.88 -10.10
N VAL A 341 -9.15 17.56 -10.18
CA VAL A 341 -10.17 16.78 -9.50
C VAL A 341 -9.51 15.90 -8.46
N LEU A 342 -9.95 16.05 -7.21
CA LEU A 342 -9.57 15.22 -6.08
C LEU A 342 -10.63 14.14 -5.86
N LEU A 343 -10.19 12.89 -5.83
CA LEU A 343 -10.97 11.74 -5.41
C LEU A 343 -10.44 11.26 -4.06
N ARG A 344 -11.34 10.85 -3.17
CA ARG A 344 -11.00 10.22 -1.89
C ARG A 344 -11.77 8.93 -1.77
N GLY A 345 -11.09 7.87 -1.37
CA GLY A 345 -11.71 6.57 -1.17
C GLY A 345 -10.96 5.70 -0.17
N ILE A 346 -11.58 4.59 0.19
CA ILE A 346 -10.95 3.54 0.99
C ILE A 346 -10.30 2.55 0.02
N HIS A 347 -8.98 2.42 0.09
CA HIS A 347 -8.25 1.42 -0.70
C HIS A 347 -8.55 0.03 -0.17
N HIS A 348 -8.37 -0.26 1.12
CA HIS A 348 -8.82 -1.52 1.75
C HIS A 348 -8.81 -1.38 3.26
N ILE A 349 -9.42 -2.36 3.96
CA ILE A 349 -9.31 -2.47 5.41
C ILE A 349 -8.61 -3.80 5.73
N LYS A 350 -7.58 -3.72 6.58
CA LYS A 350 -6.77 -4.85 7.02
C LYS A 350 -7.10 -5.17 8.48
N LEU A 351 -7.42 -6.43 8.72
CA LEU A 351 -7.61 -7.01 10.04
C LEU A 351 -6.30 -7.72 10.42
N VAL A 352 -5.73 -7.41 11.57
CA VAL A 352 -4.45 -7.99 11.99
C VAL A 352 -4.67 -8.98 13.12
N ILE A 353 -4.32 -10.23 12.87
CA ILE A 353 -4.26 -11.28 13.87
C ILE A 353 -2.83 -11.31 14.42
N ASP A 354 -2.72 -11.15 15.72
CA ASP A 354 -1.45 -11.17 16.44
C ASP A 354 -1.64 -11.79 17.83
N GLY A 355 -0.67 -12.60 18.26
CA GLY A 355 -0.80 -13.39 19.49
C GLY A 355 -2.09 -14.24 19.54
N ASN A 356 -2.48 -14.84 18.40
CA ASN A 356 -3.67 -15.68 18.25
C ASN A 356 -5.02 -15.00 18.59
N ALA A 357 -5.12 -13.70 18.37
CA ALA A 357 -6.40 -12.99 18.42
C ALA A 357 -6.43 -11.88 17.37
N LEU A 358 -7.63 -11.44 17.00
CA LEU A 358 -7.78 -10.20 16.23
C LEU A 358 -7.41 -9.03 17.14
N ARG A 359 -6.33 -8.32 16.81
CA ARG A 359 -5.76 -7.25 17.65
C ARG A 359 -5.93 -5.86 17.03
N LYS A 360 -5.90 -5.77 15.70
CA LYS A 360 -5.89 -4.48 15.01
C LYS A 360 -6.85 -4.47 13.85
N ALA A 361 -7.42 -3.30 13.59
CA ALA A 361 -8.02 -2.95 12.31
C ALA A 361 -7.37 -1.67 11.81
N LYS A 362 -7.02 -1.64 10.52
CA LYS A 362 -6.33 -0.54 9.85
C LYS A 362 -7.03 -0.25 8.53
N ALA A 363 -7.46 0.99 8.31
CA ALA A 363 -8.01 1.41 7.02
C ALA A 363 -6.92 2.08 6.19
N TYR A 364 -6.69 1.57 4.98
CA TYR A 364 -5.85 2.22 3.99
C TYR A 364 -6.75 3.08 3.13
N VAL A 365 -6.60 4.39 3.26
CA VAL A 365 -7.35 5.37 2.48
C VAL A 365 -6.44 6.02 1.44
N PHE A 366 -7.03 6.46 0.35
CA PHE A 366 -6.31 7.11 -0.74
C PHE A 366 -6.93 8.44 -1.13
N LEU A 367 -6.09 9.26 -1.74
CA LEU A 367 -6.40 10.42 -2.53
C LEU A 367 -5.82 10.22 -3.94
N VAL A 368 -6.56 10.61 -4.96
CA VAL A 368 -6.08 10.71 -6.34
C VAL A 368 -6.37 12.11 -6.83
N LEU A 369 -5.33 12.78 -7.33
CA LEU A 369 -5.44 14.08 -7.98
C LEU A 369 -5.28 13.88 -9.49
N SER A 370 -6.18 14.46 -10.28
CA SER A 370 -6.09 14.42 -11.73
C SER A 370 -6.30 15.81 -12.32
N ALA A 371 -5.39 16.22 -13.20
CA ALA A 371 -5.55 17.44 -13.99
C ALA A 371 -6.20 17.18 -15.36
N ALA A 372 -6.36 15.91 -15.74
CA ALA A 372 -7.03 15.46 -16.95
C ALA A 372 -8.55 15.50 -16.75
N VAL A 373 -9.10 16.71 -16.64
CA VAL A 373 -10.54 16.94 -16.48
C VAL A 373 -11.07 17.44 -17.81
N SER A 374 -11.73 16.56 -18.59
CA SER A 374 -12.46 16.97 -19.78
C SER A 374 -13.47 18.07 -19.44
N THR A 375 -13.49 19.11 -20.27
CA THR A 375 -14.45 20.23 -20.19
C THR A 375 -15.86 19.77 -20.47
#